data_AF-A0A9D3M191-F1
#
_entry.id   AF-A0A9D3M191-F1
#
_cell.length_a   1.000
_cell.length_b   1.000
_cell.length_c   1.000
_cell.angle_alpha   90.00
_cell.angle_beta   90.00
_cell.angle_gamma   90.00
#
_symmetry.space_group_name_H-M   'P 1'
#
loop_
_entity.id
_entity.type
_entity.pdbx_description
1 polymer ?
#
loop_
_entity_poly.entity_id
_entity_poly.type
_entity_poly.pdbx_seq_one_letter_code
_entity_poly.pdbx_strand_id
1 'polypeptide(L)' 'MLETCGSERSLKITLHILRNMKQKDLAGSLERDEQHNESIKRAQQELKTHLKKQFECIFEGLAKQGNQTLLNDIYTE' A
#
# COMPACT_ATOMS: atom_id res chain seq x y z
N MET A 1 12.93 -7.81 -16.62
CA MET A 1 11.72 -8.54 -16.19
C MET A 1 10.80 -7.65 -15.36
N LEU A 2 11.28 -6.96 -14.32
CA LEU A 2 10.47 -5.96 -13.59
C LEU A 2 9.91 -4.86 -14.51
N GLU A 3 10.74 -4.31 -15.40
CA GLU A 3 10.38 -3.27 -16.38
C GLU A 3 9.29 -3.70 -17.38
N THR A 4 9.10 -5.01 -17.61
CA THR A 4 8.23 -5.51 -18.68
C THR A 4 6.98 -6.25 -18.18
N CYS A 5 6.93 -6.67 -16.90
CA CYS A 5 5.81 -7.47 -16.39
C CYS A 5 5.31 -7.08 -14.99
N GLY A 6 5.89 -6.08 -14.31
CA GLY A 6 5.50 -5.69 -12.96
C GLY A 6 6.01 -6.66 -11.88
N SER A 7 5.97 -6.22 -10.61
CA SER A 7 6.64 -6.89 -9.49
C SER A 7 6.10 -8.31 -9.23
N GLU A 8 4.78 -8.48 -9.15
CA GLU A 8 4.16 -9.77 -8.80
C GLU A 8 4.40 -10.86 -9.86
N ARG A 9 4.24 -10.54 -11.15
CA ARG A 9 4.54 -11.49 -12.24
C ARG A 9 6.02 -11.80 -12.32
N SER A 10 6.88 -10.81 -12.14
CA SER A 10 8.33 -11.02 -12.14
C SER A 10 8.74 -11.97 -11.02
N LEU A 11 8.16 -11.82 -9.83
CA LEU A 11 8.44 -12.69 -8.70
C LEU A 11 7.97 -14.13 -8.95
N LYS A 12 6.76 -14.33 -9.50
CA LYS A 12 6.26 -15.66 -9.90
C LYS A 12 7.21 -16.37 -10.87
N ILE A 13 7.74 -15.65 -11.86
CA ILE A 13 8.72 -16.17 -12.82
C ILE A 13 10.02 -16.56 -12.10
N THR A 14 10.55 -15.66 -11.27
CA THR A 14 11.78 -15.91 -10.49
C THR A 14 11.63 -17.15 -9.60
N LEU A 15 10.53 -17.28 -8.87
CA LEU A 15 10.26 -18.44 -8.02
C LEU A 15 10.19 -19.74 -8.82
N HIS A 16 9.57 -19.71 -10.01
CA HIS A 16 9.53 -20.87 -10.90
C HIS A 16 10.94 -21.31 -11.32
N ILE A 17 11.78 -20.36 -11.73
CA ILE A 17 13.18 -20.64 -12.13
C ILE A 17 13.96 -21.23 -10.95
N LEU A 18 13.88 -20.63 -9.76
CA LEU A 18 14.61 -21.10 -8.57
C LEU A 18 14.22 -22.52 -8.16
N ARG A 19 12.93 -22.86 -8.25
CA ARG A 19 12.43 -24.22 -7.99
C ARG A 19 12.96 -25.23 -8.99
N ASN A 20 12.99 -24.88 -10.29
CA ASN A 20 13.56 -25.73 -11.33
C ASN A 20 15.07 -25.93 -11.16
N MET A 21 15.77 -24.92 -10.64
CA MET A 21 17.19 -24.99 -10.27
C MET A 21 17.45 -25.74 -8.96
N LYS A 22 16.42 -26.30 -8.31
CA LYS A 22 16.48 -26.95 -6.99
C LYS A 22 16.93 -26.04 -5.85
N GLN A 23 16.87 -24.72 -6.03
CA GLN A 23 17.17 -23.73 -4.98
C GLN A 23 15.95 -23.46 -4.11
N LYS A 24 15.51 -24.48 -3.37
CA LYS A 24 14.27 -24.45 -2.58
C LYS A 24 14.33 -23.45 -1.41
N ASP A 25 15.48 -23.37 -0.75
CA ASP A 25 15.64 -22.48 0.42
C ASP A 25 15.55 -21.00 0.02
N LEU A 26 16.20 -20.63 -1.10
CA LEU A 26 16.13 -19.28 -1.63
C LEU A 26 14.70 -18.92 -2.08
N ALA A 27 14.03 -19.84 -2.80
CA ALA A 27 12.63 -19.65 -3.19
C ALA A 27 11.73 -19.46 -1.96
N GLY A 28 11.91 -20.28 -0.92
CA GLY A 28 11.13 -20.18 0.31
C GLY A 28 11.40 -18.89 1.08
N SER A 29 12.63 -18.39 1.10
CA SER A 29 12.95 -17.10 1.71
C SER A 29 12.27 -15.94 0.98
N LEU A 30 12.31 -15.94 -0.36
CA LEU A 30 11.65 -14.90 -1.16
C LEU A 30 10.12 -14.88 -0.98
N GLU A 31 9.47 -16.05 -0.86
CA GLU A 31 8.04 -16.12 -0.58
C GLU A 31 7.69 -15.56 0.80
N ARG A 32 8.52 -15.84 1.82
CA ARG A 32 8.32 -15.25 3.15
C ARG A 32 8.48 -13.73 3.12
N ASP A 33 9.49 -13.23 2.40
CA ASP A 33 9.73 -11.79 2.27
C ASP A 33 8.57 -11.10 1.52
N GLU A 34 8.02 -11.72 0.48
CA GLU A 34 6.82 -11.23 -0.20
C GLU A 34 5.62 -11.16 0.74
N GLN A 35 5.36 -12.23 1.50
CA GLN A 35 4.24 -12.28 2.44
C GLN A 35 4.38 -11.25 3.57
N HIS A 36 5.61 -11.01 4.04
CA HIS A 36 5.90 -9.96 5.00
C HIS A 36 5.63 -8.57 4.41
N ASN A 37 6.11 -8.30 3.19
CA ASN A 37 5.88 -7.03 2.50
C ASN A 37 4.40 -6.75 2.24
N GLU A 38 3.62 -7.75 1.83
CA GLU A 38 2.17 -7.60 1.65
C GLU A 38 1.46 -7.28 2.97
N SER A 39 1.93 -7.87 4.07
CA SER A 39 1.40 -7.56 5.40
C SER A 39 1.74 -6.14 5.84
N ILE A 40 2.96 -5.65 5.56
CA ILE A 40 3.34 -4.25 5.81
C ILE A 40 2.48 -3.30 4.97
N LYS A 41 2.29 -3.57 3.68
CA LYS A 41 1.45 -2.73 2.80
C LYS A 41 0.02 -2.63 3.31
N ARG A 42 -0.57 -3.74 3.77
CA ARG A 42 -1.91 -3.73 4.37
C ARG A 42 -1.96 -2.87 5.62
N ALA A 43 -1.03 -3.05 6.54
CA ALA A 43 -0.96 -2.25 7.76
C ALA A 43 -0.79 -0.74 7.45
N GLN A 44 0.04 -0.40 6.46
CA GLN A 44 0.20 0.99 6.00
C GLN A 44 -1.09 1.55 5.41
N GLN A 45 -1.82 0.78 4.61
CA GLN A 45 -3.08 1.19 4.01
C GLN A 45 -4.17 1.41 5.08
N GLU A 46 -4.25 0.51 6.07
CA GLU A 46 -5.14 0.65 7.21
C GLU A 46 -4.82 1.90 8.03
N LEU A 47 -3.54 2.10 8.37
CA LEU A 47 -3.09 3.30 9.08
C LEU A 47 -3.43 4.58 8.31
N LYS A 48 -3.16 4.62 7.01
CA LYS A 48 -3.49 5.77 6.16
C LYS A 48 -4.99 6.06 6.15
N THR A 49 -5.81 5.02 6.08
CA THR A 49 -7.27 5.15 6.10
C THR A 49 -7.77 5.63 7.46
N HIS A 50 -7.21 5.10 8.55
CA HIS A 50 -7.53 5.51 9.91
C HIS A 50 -7.21 6.98 10.14
N LEU A 51 -6.00 7.41 9.76
CA LEU A 51 -5.58 8.81 9.86
C LEU A 51 -6.48 9.71 9.02
N LYS A 52 -6.76 9.35 7.76
CA LYS A 52 -7.66 10.11 6.89
C LYS A 52 -9.02 10.31 7.55
N LYS A 53 -9.63 9.24 8.08
CA LYS A 53 -10.93 9.31 8.76
C LYS A 53 -10.91 10.16 10.04
N GLN A 54 -9.86 10.05 10.86
CA GLN A 54 -9.74 10.85 12.07
C GLN A 54 -9.59 12.34 11.76
N PHE A 55 -8.73 12.69 10.81
CA PHE A 55 -8.51 14.09 10.45
C PHE A 55 -9.68 14.68 9.67
N GLU A 56 -10.33 13.95 8.75
CA GLU A 56 -11.59 14.39 8.12
C GLU A 56 -12.66 14.72 9.17
N CYS A 57 -12.83 13.86 10.17
CA CYS A 57 -13.78 14.08 11.28
C CYS A 57 -13.42 15.30 12.15
N ILE A 58 -12.13 15.51 12.44
CA ILE A 58 -11.66 16.69 13.20
C ILE A 58 -11.95 17.98 12.43
N PHE A 59 -11.71 17.99 11.12
CA PHE A 59 -12.07 19.13 10.27
C PHE A 59 -13.59 19.36 10.24
N GLU A 60 -14.41 18.31 10.14
CA GLU A 60 -15.87 18.45 10.24
C GLU A 60 -16.33 19.01 11.59
N GLY A 61 -15.73 18.57 12.70
CA GLY A 61 -16.05 19.05 14.05
C GLY A 61 -15.63 20.50 14.30
N LEU A 62 -14.46 20.90 13.79
CA LEU A 62 -13.97 22.28 13.88
C LEU A 62 -14.74 23.23 12.95
N ALA A 63 -15.06 22.78 11.73
CA ALA A 63 -15.82 23.57 10.78
C ALA A 63 -17.28 23.80 11.24
N LYS A 64 -17.84 22.86 12.03
CA LYS A 64 -19.13 23.06 12.71
C LYS A 64 -19.09 24.14 13.81
N GLN A 65 -17.91 24.49 14.32
CA GLN A 65 -17.73 25.52 15.35
C GLN A 65 -17.28 26.89 14.78
N GLY A 66 -16.90 26.96 13.50
CA GLY A 66 -16.65 28.21 12.78
C GLY A 66 -16.65 27.98 11.27
N ASN A 67 -17.57 28.66 10.56
CA ASN A 67 -17.75 28.72 9.10
C ASN A 67 -17.11 27.57 8.29
N GLN A 68 -17.92 26.52 8.05
CA GLN A 68 -17.68 25.47 7.06
C GLN A 68 -17.51 26.07 5.66
N THR A 69 -16.28 26.42 5.29
CA THR A 69 -15.92 26.55 3.87
C THR A 69 -14.98 25.39 3.55
N LEU A 70 -15.45 24.45 2.71
CA LEU A 70 -14.61 23.36 2.22
C LEU A 70 -13.40 23.95 1.47
N LEU A 71 -12.23 23.33 1.59
CA LEU A 71 -11.02 23.80 0.91
C LEU A 71 -11.21 23.92 -0.62
N ASN A 72 -12.06 23.06 -1.20
CA ASN A 72 -12.45 23.10 -2.61
C ASN A 72 -13.35 24.30 -2.97
N ASP A 73 -14.08 24.86 -2.00
CA ASP A 73 -14.96 26.02 -2.20
C ASP A 73 -14.21 27.37 -2.09
N ILE A 74 -12.95 27.34 -1.61
CA ILE A 74 -12.06 28.52 -1.53
C ILE A 74 -11.05 28.56 -2.69
N TYR A 75 -11.05 27.56 -3.56
CA TYR A 75 -10.16 27.47 -4.73
C TYR A 75 -10.97 27.54 -6.03
N THR A 76 -11.66 28.67 -6.23
CA THR A 76 -12.12 29.09 -7.55
C THR A 76 -11.06 30.04 -8.11
N GLU A 77 -10.36 29.59 -9.17
CA GLU A 77 -9.35 30.30 -10.00
C GLU A 77 -8.64 31.54 -9.45
#